data_AF-A0A2T4TX21-F1
#
_entry.id   AF-A0A2T4TX21-F1
#
_cell.length_a   1.000
_cell.length_b   1.000
_cell.length_c   1.000
_cell.angle_alpha   90.00
_cell.angle_beta   90.00
_cell.angle_gamma   90.00
#
_symmetry.space_group_name_H-M   'P 1'
#
loop_
_entity.id
_entity.type
_entity.pdbx_description
1 polymer ?
#
loop_
_entity_poly.entity_id
_entity_poly.type
_entity_poly.pdbx_seq_one_letter_code
_entity_poly.pdbx_strand_id
1 'polypeptide(L)' 'MTPGVVCLTVISEDPPDDHYLECAIEGDADYIVSGDQHLLELGEYQGIRILTPRAFLNILRRQPRP' A
#
# COMPACT_ATOMS: atom_id res chain seq x y z
N MET A 1 -5.49 12.67 8.90
CA MET A 1 -4.73 12.04 10.00
C MET A 1 -5.46 10.78 10.34
N THR A 2 -4.82 9.62 10.24
CA THR A 2 -5.40 8.33 10.63
C THR A 2 -5.17 8.10 12.13
N PRO A 3 -6.01 7.30 12.82
CA PRO A 3 -5.99 7.17 14.27
C PRO A 3 -4.83 6.34 14.85
N GLY A 4 -4.10 5.55 14.05
CA GLY A 4 -2.90 4.81 14.50
C GLY A 4 -3.18 3.71 15.54
N VAL A 5 -4.32 3.03 15.42
CA VAL A 5 -4.79 1.96 16.31
C VAL A 5 -4.50 0.56 15.78
N VAL A 6 -4.14 0.44 14.50
CA VAL A 6 -3.70 -0.83 13.91
C VAL A 6 -2.23 -1.06 14.27
N CYS A 7 -1.89 -2.23 14.80
CA CYS A 7 -0.50 -2.68 14.95
C CYS A 7 -0.33 -3.96 14.13
N LEU A 8 0.31 -3.84 12.98
CA LEU A 8 0.68 -4.97 12.14
C LEU A 8 2.09 -5.45 12.48
N THR A 9 2.34 -6.73 12.27
CA THR A 9 3.68 -7.32 12.39
C THR A 9 3.86 -8.24 11.19
N VAL A 10 3.82 -7.64 10.00
CA VAL A 10 3.73 -8.36 8.73
C VAL A 10 5.11 -8.49 8.12
N ILE A 11 5.92 -7.45 8.26
CA ILE A 11 7.28 -7.43 7.74
C ILE A 11 8.23 -7.81 8.90
N SER A 12 8.52 -9.11 9.02
CA SER A 12 9.42 -9.62 10.07
C SER A 12 10.89 -9.17 9.90
N GLU A 13 11.26 -8.55 8.78
CA GLU A 13 12.64 -8.10 8.50
C GLU A 13 12.89 -6.62 8.80
N ASP A 14 11.86 -5.76 8.84
CA ASP A 14 12.01 -4.36 9.26
C ASP A 14 10.66 -3.81 9.78
N PRO A 15 10.54 -3.53 11.09
CA PRO A 15 9.31 -3.01 11.72
C PRO A 15 8.77 -1.64 11.23
N PRO A 16 9.53 -0.71 10.63
CA PRO A 16 8.98 0.61 10.29
C PRO A 16 8.09 0.62 9.04
N ASP A 17 8.17 -0.38 8.15
CA ASP A 17 7.39 -0.41 6.90
C ASP A 17 5.92 -0.84 7.11
N ASP A 18 5.57 -1.36 8.29
CA ASP A 18 4.19 -1.73 8.65
C ASP A 18 3.24 -0.51 8.71
N HIS A 19 3.75 0.70 8.97
CA HIS A 19 2.92 1.91 9.06
C HIS A 19 2.23 2.30 7.75
N TYR A 20 2.83 1.97 6.59
CA TYR A 20 2.18 2.24 5.30
C TYR A 20 0.98 1.33 5.08
N LEU A 21 1.08 0.08 5.52
CA LEU A 21 -0.02 -0.88 5.48
C LEU A 21 -1.12 -0.47 6.47
N GLU A 22 -0.75 -0.10 7.69
CA GLU A 22 -1.67 0.39 8.72
C GLU A 22 -2.44 1.63 8.23
N CYS A 23 -1.74 2.61 7.65
CA CYS A 23 -2.36 3.81 7.10
C CYS A 23 -3.31 3.48 5.94
N ALA A 24 -2.92 2.54 5.06
CA ALA A 24 -3.77 2.13 3.95
C ALA A 24 -5.02 1.40 4.44
N ILE A 25 -4.92 0.57 5.48
CA ILE A 25 -6.06 -0.13 6.09
C ILE A 25 -6.98 0.86 6.81
N GLU A 26 -6.42 1.74 7.65
CA GLU A 26 -7.20 2.76 8.36
C GLU A 26 -7.85 3.76 7.40
N GLY A 27 -7.24 3.99 6.24
CA GLY A 27 -7.74 4.85 5.17
C GLY A 27 -8.67 4.15 4.17
N ASP A 28 -8.91 2.84 4.31
CA ASP A 28 -9.67 2.01 3.38
C ASP A 28 -9.19 2.17 1.92
N ALA A 29 -7.87 2.14 1.73
CA ALA A 29 -7.22 2.41 0.46
C ALA A 29 -7.11 1.13 -0.39
N ASP A 30 -7.48 1.23 -1.68
CA ASP A 30 -7.36 0.11 -2.61
C ASP A 30 -5.91 -0.15 -3.09
N TYR A 31 -5.05 0.88 -3.04
CA TYR A 31 -3.71 0.85 -3.61
C TYR A 31 -2.67 1.56 -2.74
N ILE A 32 -1.51 0.93 -2.56
CA ILE A 32 -0.28 1.57 -2.09
C ILE A 32 0.65 1.73 -3.28
N VAL A 33 1.11 2.96 -3.49
CA VAL A 33 2.05 3.28 -4.58
C VAL A 33 3.41 3.55 -3.97
N SER A 34 4.35 2.63 -4.17
CA SER A 34 5.70 2.73 -3.61
C SER A 34 6.78 2.35 -4.62
N GLY A 35 7.97 2.92 -4.45
CA GLY A 35 9.19 2.49 -5.12
C GLY A 35 10.06 1.58 -4.25
N ASP A 36 9.64 1.33 -3.00
CA ASP A 36 10.35 0.49 -2.05
C ASP A 36 10.22 -0.99 -2.45
N GLN A 37 11.35 -1.69 -2.52
CA GLN A 37 11.36 -3.07 -2.97
C GLN A 37 10.75 -4.03 -1.96
N HIS A 38 10.92 -3.80 -0.65
CA HIS A 38 10.33 -4.66 0.39
C HIS A 38 8.80 -4.59 0.34
N LEU A 39 8.24 -3.39 0.16
CA LEU A 39 6.79 -3.22 -0.01
C LEU A 39 6.28 -3.83 -1.32
N LEU A 40 7.05 -3.69 -2.40
CA LEU A 40 6.67 -4.26 -3.70
C LEU A 40 6.71 -5.79 -3.71
N GLU A 41 7.57 -6.42 -2.90
CA GLU A 41 7.66 -7.88 -2.76
C GLU A 41 6.43 -8.49 -2.07
N LEU A 42 5.77 -7.75 -1.18
CA LEU A 42 4.47 -8.15 -0.62
C LEU A 42 3.39 -8.27 -1.70
N GLY A 43 3.39 -7.35 -2.67
CA GLY A 43 2.50 -7.31 -3.84
C GLY A 43 1.03 -6.99 -3.53
N GLU A 44 0.42 -7.68 -2.58
CA GLU A 44 -0.94 -7.40 -2.09
C GLU A 44 -1.03 -7.77 -0.61
N TYR A 45 -1.65 -6.89 0.18
CA TYR A 45 -1.85 -7.11 1.60
C TYR A 45 -3.28 -6.79 2.00
N GLN A 46 -4.01 -7.78 2.53
CA GLN A 46 -5.42 -7.65 2.93
C GLN A 46 -6.34 -7.00 1.86
N GLY A 47 -6.08 -7.28 0.57
CA GLY A 47 -6.82 -6.71 -0.56
C GLY A 47 -6.29 -5.37 -1.07
N ILE A 48 -5.34 -4.76 -0.36
CA ILE A 48 -4.65 -3.53 -0.77
C ILE A 48 -3.50 -3.90 -1.69
N ARG A 49 -3.55 -3.39 -2.93
CA ARG A 49 -2.53 -3.71 -3.93
C ARG A 49 -1.33 -2.78 -3.80
N ILE A 50 -0.13 -3.35 -3.77
CA ILE A 50 1.11 -2.59 -3.69
C ILE A 50 1.79 -2.61 -5.05
N LEU A 51 2.05 -1.43 -5.60
CA LEU A 51 2.52 -1.31 -6.97
C LEU A 51 3.40 -0.09 -7.19
N THR A 52 4.19 -0.16 -8.25
CA THR A 52 5.07 0.94 -8.64
C THR A 52 4.27 2.15 -9.14
N PRO A 53 4.80 3.38 -9.02
CA PRO A 53 4.18 4.56 -9.63
C PRO A 53 3.87 4.37 -11.12
N ARG A 54 4.76 3.69 -11.85
CA ARG A 54 4.57 3.39 -13.27
C ARG A 54 3.38 2.46 -13.52
N ALA A 55 3.21 1.43 -12.68
CA ALA A 55 2.05 0.55 -12.76
C ALA A 55 0.75 1.30 -12.42
N PHE A 56 0.76 2.16 -11.41
CA PHE A 56 -0.42 2.95 -11.02
C PHE A 56 -0.86 3.92 -12.12
N LEU A 57 0.10 4.59 -12.76
CA LEU A 57 -0.19 5.47 -13.90
C LEU A 57 -0.87 4.74 -15.07
N ASN A 58 -0.54 3.47 -15.30
CA ASN A 58 -1.23 2.66 -16.30
C ASN A 58 -2.68 2.35 -15.91
N ILE A 59 -2.96 2.16 -14.62
CA ILE A 59 -4.32 1.97 -14.10
C ILE A 59 -5.12 3.26 -14.26
N LEU A 60 -4.56 4.40 -13.83
CA LEU A 60 -5.21 5.71 -13.95
C LEU A 60 -5.51 6.08 -15.41
N ARG A 61 -4.64 5.69 -16.36
CA ARG A 61 -4.88 5.90 -17.79
C ARG A 61 -6.00 5.04 -18.37
N ARG A 62 -6.29 3.90 -17.75
CA ARG A 62 -7.35 2.97 -18.16
C ARG A 62 -8.70 3.29 -17.53
N GLN A 63 -8.71 4.04 -16.43
CA GLN A 63 -9.94 4.54 -15.85
C GLN A 63 -10.43 5.75 -16.66
N PRO A 64 -11.63 5.70 -17.26
CA PRO A 64 -12.22 6.91 -17.80
C PRO A 64 -12.38 7.92 -16.65
N ARG A 65 -11.95 9.17 -16.87
CA ARG A 65 -12.27 10.24 -15.91
C ARG A 65 -13.80 10.28 -15.74
N PRO A 66 -14.31 10.36 -14.49
CA PRO A 66 -15.72 10.66 -14.28
C PRO A 66 -16.10 12.01 -14.89
#